data_AF-M7NB82-F1
#
_entry.id   AF-M7NB82-F1
#
_cell.length_a   1.000
_cell.length_b   1.000
_cell.length_c   1.000
_cell.angle_alpha   90.00
_cell.angle_beta   90.00
_cell.angle_gamma   90.00
#
_symmetry.space_group_name_H-M   'P 1'
#
loop_
_entity.id
_entity.type
_entity.pdbx_description
1 polymer ?
#
loop_
_entity_poly.entity_id
_entity_poly.type
_entity_poly.pdbx_seq_one_letter_code
_entity_poly.pdbx_strand_id
1 'polypeptide(L)'
;MQQGERVYHLSIHSFTPVLGGEVRDADIGLLFDPDRPLEVALCAHWQALLQTSLPHFRIRNNYPYLGIDDGFTSHLRLLHPQQYAGIELELNQQWAQNEDVRKKIVQSVRQLQQKLKT
;
A
#
# COMPACT_ATOMS: atom_id res chain seq x y z
N MET A 1 -15.18 -4.73 -16.11
CA MET A 1 -14.59 -5.96 -15.55
C MET A 1 -15.45 -7.12 -16.00
N GLN A 2 -14.88 -8.18 -16.57
CA GLN A 2 -15.67 -9.37 -16.91
C GLN A 2 -16.09 -10.09 -15.62
N GLN A 3 -17.19 -10.84 -15.65
CA GLN A 3 -17.62 -11.64 -14.50
C GLN A 3 -16.53 -12.66 -14.16
N GLY A 4 -16.02 -12.60 -12.92
CA GLY A 4 -15.02 -13.53 -12.38
C GLY A 4 -13.59 -12.97 -12.27
N GLU A 5 -13.30 -11.82 -12.88
CA GLU A 5 -11.95 -11.21 -12.79
C GLU A 5 -11.84 -10.32 -11.54
N ARG A 6 -10.75 -10.52 -10.77
CA ARG A 6 -10.35 -9.62 -9.68
C ARG A 6 -9.34 -8.61 -10.20
N VAL A 7 -9.51 -7.34 -9.82
CA VAL A 7 -8.60 -6.25 -10.11
C VAL A 7 -7.94 -5.80 -8.83
N TYR A 8 -6.61 -5.86 -8.81
CA TYR A 8 -5.77 -5.32 -7.76
C TYR A 8 -5.15 -4.04 -8.29
N HIS A 9 -5.53 -2.92 -7.70
CA HIS A 9 -4.98 -1.62 -8.05
C HIS A 9 -4.04 -1.17 -6.94
N LEU A 10 -2.85 -0.75 -7.36
CA LEU A 10 -1.86 -0.15 -6.48
C LEU A 10 -1.60 1.30 -6.90
N SER A 11 -1.92 2.25 -6.03
CA SER A 11 -1.53 3.65 -6.18
C SER A 11 -0.24 3.91 -5.41
N ILE A 12 0.65 4.73 -5.98
CA ILE A 12 1.97 5.03 -5.41
C ILE A 12 2.04 6.52 -5.09
N HIS A 13 2.27 6.82 -3.83
CA HIS A 13 2.30 8.15 -3.27
C HIS A 13 3.54 8.36 -2.40
N SER A 14 3.71 9.59 -1.96
CA SER A 14 4.73 9.94 -0.98
C SER A 14 4.21 11.03 -0.06
N PHE A 15 4.72 11.04 1.18
CA PHE A 15 4.40 12.05 2.17
C PHE A 15 5.65 12.75 2.69
N THR A 16 5.51 14.02 3.06
CA THR A 16 6.58 14.79 3.71
C THR A 16 6.92 14.21 5.09
N PRO A 17 8.20 14.07 5.45
CA PRO A 17 8.61 13.56 6.77
C PRO A 17 8.12 14.43 7.93
N VAL A 18 7.90 15.72 7.70
CA VAL A 18 7.39 16.67 8.71
C VAL A 18 6.24 17.46 8.10
N LEU A 19 5.12 17.55 8.82
CA LEU A 19 3.97 18.37 8.43
C LEU A 19 3.51 19.20 9.62
N GLY A 20 3.48 20.53 9.47
CA GLY A 20 3.05 21.42 10.56
C GLY A 20 3.92 21.35 11.83
N GLY A 21 5.20 20.96 11.69
CA GLY A 21 6.11 20.76 12.83
C GLY A 21 6.08 19.35 13.42
N GLU A 22 5.09 18.52 13.07
CA GLU A 22 4.97 17.14 13.54
C GLU A 22 5.74 16.17 12.64
N VAL A 23 6.60 15.35 13.25
CA VAL A 23 7.37 14.30 12.56
C VAL A 23 6.47 13.10 12.30
N ARG A 24 6.43 12.65 11.05
CA ARG A 24 5.68 11.46 10.65
C ARG A 24 6.45 10.19 11.03
N ASP A 25 5.87 9.42 11.95
CA ASP A 25 6.44 8.20 12.54
C ASP A 25 6.16 6.97 11.65
N ALA A 26 6.59 7.03 10.40
CA ALA A 26 6.59 5.92 9.46
C ALA A 26 7.62 6.15 8.35
N ASP A 27 8.13 5.04 7.82
CA ASP A 27 8.96 5.03 6.61
C ASP A 27 8.13 4.63 5.39
N ILE A 28 7.19 3.70 5.56
CA ILE A 28 6.22 3.26 4.55
C ILE A 28 4.83 3.15 5.19
N GLY A 29 3.83 3.69 4.51
CA GLY A 29 2.41 3.49 4.78
C GLY A 29 1.80 2.52 3.76
N LEU A 30 1.00 1.55 4.23
CA LEU A 30 0.12 0.75 3.40
C LEU A 30 -1.33 1.11 3.73
N LEU A 31 -2.01 1.73 2.79
CA LEU A 31 -3.33 2.32 2.97
C LEU A 31 -4.35 1.45 2.25
N PHE A 32 -5.40 1.07 2.97
CA PHE A 32 -6.46 0.19 2.50
C PHE A 32 -7.73 0.38 3.33
N ASP A 33 -8.85 -0.19 2.90
CA ASP A 33 -10.08 -0.22 3.67
C ASP A 33 -10.11 -1.43 4.63
N PRO A 34 -10.09 -1.22 5.97
CA PRO A 34 -10.09 -2.32 6.94
C PRO A 34 -11.36 -3.19 6.89
N ASP A 35 -12.46 -2.67 6.35
CA ASP A 35 -13.71 -3.42 6.19
C ASP A 35 -13.70 -4.33 4.95
N ARG A 36 -12.59 -4.35 4.19
CA ARG A 36 -12.40 -5.18 3.00
C ARG A 36 -11.42 -6.32 3.26
N PRO A 37 -11.90 -7.57 3.48
CA PRO A 37 -11.04 -8.71 3.79
C PRO A 37 -9.95 -8.98 2.74
N LEU A 38 -10.24 -8.72 1.47
CA LEU A 38 -9.26 -8.88 0.38
C LEU A 38 -8.09 -7.90 0.50
N GLU A 39 -8.37 -6.64 0.83
CA GLU A 39 -7.33 -5.61 1.00
C GLU A 39 -6.53 -5.84 2.28
N VAL A 40 -7.19 -6.22 3.38
CA VAL A 40 -6.55 -6.60 4.65
C VAL A 40 -5.55 -7.73 4.45
N ALA A 41 -5.99 -8.83 3.80
CA ALA A 41 -5.12 -9.99 3.56
C ALA A 41 -3.93 -9.64 2.65
N LEU A 42 -4.16 -8.82 1.62
CA LEU A 42 -3.11 -8.40 0.70
C LEU A 42 -2.09 -7.48 1.38
N CYS A 43 -2.54 -6.50 2.17
CA CYS A 43 -1.65 -5.60 2.91
C CYS A 43 -0.88 -6.31 4.01
N ALA A 44 -1.49 -7.24 4.76
CA ALA A 44 -0.79 -8.03 5.76
C ALA A 44 0.35 -8.85 5.14
N HIS A 45 0.09 -9.48 3.99
CA HIS A 45 1.13 -10.22 3.28
C HIS A 45 2.22 -9.28 2.72
N TRP A 46 1.84 -8.14 2.15
CA TRP A 46 2.79 -7.19 1.62
C TRP A 46 3.70 -6.58 2.69
N GLN A 47 3.11 -6.22 3.84
CA GLN A 47 3.82 -5.74 5.00
C GLN A 47 4.89 -6.74 5.45
N ALA A 48 4.58 -8.03 5.49
CA ALA A 48 5.56 -9.07 5.84
C ALA A 48 6.72 -9.16 4.83
N LEU A 49 6.45 -9.05 3.52
CA LEU A 49 7.49 -9.02 2.48
C LEU A 49 8.40 -7.79 2.63
N LEU A 50 7.80 -6.62 2.85
CA LEU A 50 8.54 -5.37 3.06
C LEU A 50 9.36 -5.43 4.35
N GLN A 51 8.80 -5.90 5.47
CA GLN A 51 9.51 -6.02 6.74
C GLN A 51 10.70 -6.99 6.65
N THR A 52 10.57 -8.05 5.86
CA THR A 52 11.68 -8.99 5.60
C THR A 52 12.82 -8.34 4.81
N SER A 53 12.50 -7.53 3.81
CA SER A 53 13.50 -6.88 2.94
C SER A 53 14.08 -5.57 3.52
N LEU A 54 13.34 -4.92 4.40
CA LEU A 54 13.66 -3.65 5.06
C LEU A 54 13.45 -3.79 6.58
N PRO A 55 14.26 -4.60 7.29
CA PRO A 55 14.02 -4.95 8.70
C PRO A 55 14.04 -3.75 9.65
N HIS A 56 14.68 -2.64 9.26
CA HIS A 56 14.78 -1.43 10.05
C HIS A 56 13.70 -0.38 9.73
N PHE A 57 12.82 -0.64 8.74
CA PHE A 57 11.78 0.31 8.37
C PHE A 57 10.57 0.19 9.30
N ARG A 58 10.01 1.33 9.68
CA ARG A 58 8.70 1.43 10.32
C ARG A 58 7.63 1.38 9.24
N ILE A 59 7.04 0.21 9.04
CA ILE A 59 5.96 -0.02 8.07
C ILE A 59 4.64 -0.02 8.83
N ARG A 60 3.73 0.91 8.49
CA ARG A 60 2.46 1.08 9.18
C ARG A 60 1.28 0.95 8.23
N ASN A 61 0.19 0.38 8.73
CA ASN A 61 -1.07 0.35 8.03
C ASN A 61 -1.84 1.63 8.33
N ASN A 62 -2.51 2.19 7.32
CA ASN A 62 -3.39 3.35 7.45
C ASN A 62 -2.74 4.54 8.18
N TYR A 63 -1.49 4.82 7.80
CA TYR A 63 -0.72 5.97 8.27
C TYR A 63 0.16 6.49 7.12
N PRO A 64 0.33 7.80 6.93
CA PRO A 64 -0.21 8.91 7.74
C PRO A 64 -1.68 9.25 7.45
N TYR A 65 -2.29 8.60 6.46
CA TYR A 65 -3.70 8.76 6.09
C TYR A 65 -4.47 7.45 6.26
N LEU A 66 -5.79 7.53 6.32
CA LEU A 66 -6.62 6.39 6.69
C LEU A 66 -6.83 5.38 5.57
N GLY A 67 -6.55 5.73 4.30
CA GLY A 67 -6.80 4.83 3.15
C GLY A 67 -8.28 4.60 2.81
N ILE A 68 -9.17 5.30 3.51
CA ILE A 68 -10.64 5.31 3.32
C ILE A 68 -11.19 6.72 3.07
N ASP A 69 -10.32 7.72 3.02
CA ASP A 69 -10.71 9.09 2.70
C ASP A 69 -11.25 9.18 1.25
N ASP A 70 -11.98 10.24 0.93
CA ASP A 70 -12.49 10.43 -0.43
C ASP A 70 -11.32 10.50 -1.42
N GLY A 71 -11.39 9.68 -2.46
CA GLY A 71 -10.26 9.38 -3.32
C GLY A 71 -10.57 8.31 -4.35
N PHE A 72 -9.59 8.05 -5.21
CA PHE A 72 -9.79 7.15 -6.35
C PHE A 72 -10.06 5.71 -5.93
N THR A 73 -9.40 5.24 -4.87
CA THR A 73 -9.64 3.92 -4.27
C THR A 73 -11.06 3.80 -3.72
N SER A 74 -11.49 4.77 -2.92
CA SER A 74 -12.85 4.85 -2.36
C SER A 74 -13.94 4.88 -3.44
N HIS A 75 -13.74 5.64 -4.53
CA HIS A 75 -14.67 5.66 -5.66
C HIS A 75 -14.80 4.30 -6.36
N LEU A 76 -13.67 3.63 -6.66
CA LEU A 76 -13.67 2.34 -7.35
C LEU A 76 -14.20 1.20 -6.48
N ARG A 77 -14.01 1.27 -5.16
CA ARG A 77 -14.61 0.34 -4.19
C ARG A 77 -16.14 0.34 -4.28
N LEU A 78 -16.77 1.49 -4.51
CA LEU A 78 -18.23 1.62 -4.67
C LEU A 78 -18.71 1.02 -6.00
N LEU A 79 -17.96 1.25 -7.09
CA LEU A 79 -18.31 0.73 -8.41
C LEU A 79 -18.12 -0.80 -8.52
N HIS A 80 -17.17 -1.36 -7.78
CA HIS A 80 -16.74 -2.76 -7.91
C HIS A 80 -16.52 -3.44 -6.54
N PRO A 81 -17.58 -3.60 -5.71
CA PRO A 81 -17.43 -3.98 -4.31
C PRO A 81 -16.78 -5.35 -4.07
N GLN A 82 -16.96 -6.32 -4.99
CA GLN A 82 -16.48 -7.69 -4.81
C GLN A 82 -15.21 -7.99 -5.63
N GLN A 83 -14.97 -7.24 -6.70
CA GLN A 83 -13.93 -7.54 -7.69
C GLN A 83 -12.70 -6.65 -7.54
N TYR A 84 -12.82 -5.50 -6.86
CA TYR A 84 -11.76 -4.52 -6.75
C TYR A 84 -11.14 -4.48 -5.36
N ALA A 85 -9.82 -4.55 -5.31
CA ALA A 85 -9.00 -4.22 -4.15
C ALA A 85 -8.09 -3.04 -4.51
N GLY A 86 -8.26 -1.92 -3.81
CA GLY A 86 -7.45 -0.72 -3.97
C GLY A 86 -6.50 -0.54 -2.79
N ILE A 87 -5.20 -0.53 -3.05
CA ILE A 87 -4.18 -0.28 -2.02
C ILE A 87 -3.37 0.93 -2.44
N GLU A 88 -2.96 1.75 -1.48
CA GLU A 88 -2.08 2.89 -1.72
C GLU A 88 -0.79 2.69 -0.91
N LEU A 89 0.35 2.79 -1.57
CA LEU A 89 1.65 2.83 -0.92
C LEU A 89 2.07 4.28 -0.73
N GLU A 90 2.37 4.63 0.52
CA GLU A 90 2.85 5.93 0.93
C GLU A 90 4.31 5.83 1.34
N LEU A 91 5.23 6.37 0.53
CA LEU A 91 6.65 6.38 0.87
C LEU A 91 7.03 7.70 1.55
N ASN A 92 7.67 7.64 2.72
CA ASN A 92 8.25 8.84 3.31
C ASN A 92 9.30 9.44 2.36
N GLN A 93 9.16 10.72 2.01
CA GLN A 93 10.01 11.39 1.02
C GLN A 93 11.50 11.36 1.35
N GLN A 94 11.88 11.17 2.63
CA GLN A 94 13.28 10.96 3.02
C GLN A 94 13.93 9.77 2.31
N TRP A 95 13.15 8.78 1.87
CA TRP A 95 13.60 7.59 1.17
C TRP A 95 13.36 7.61 -0.34
N ALA A 96 12.66 8.61 -0.88
CA ALA A 96 12.23 8.61 -2.29
C ALA A 96 13.40 8.53 -3.29
N GLN A 97 14.56 9.09 -2.92
CA GLN A 97 15.77 9.06 -3.76
C GLN A 97 16.67 7.85 -3.51
N ASN A 98 16.38 7.03 -2.49
CA ASN A 98 17.20 5.87 -2.16
C ASN A 98 16.92 4.71 -3.14
N GLU A 99 17.93 4.34 -3.93
CA GLU A 99 17.80 3.32 -4.96
C GLU A 99 17.54 1.91 -4.41
N ASP A 100 18.18 1.53 -3.29
CA ASP A 100 17.97 0.21 -2.66
C ASP A 100 16.52 0.07 -2.17
N VAL A 101 15.99 1.11 -1.54
CA VAL A 101 14.59 1.14 -1.06
C VAL A 101 13.62 0.97 -2.22
N ARG A 102 13.82 1.73 -3.32
CA ARG A 102 12.96 1.59 -4.52
C ARG A 102 13.04 0.19 -5.12
N LYS A 103 14.23 -0.40 -5.21
CA LYS A 103 14.42 -1.77 -5.71
C LYS A 103 13.68 -2.79 -4.85
N LYS A 104 13.76 -2.67 -3.52
CA LYS A 104 13.06 -3.56 -2.58
C LYS A 104 11.54 -3.42 -2.66
N ILE A 105 11.02 -2.19 -2.81
CA ILE A 105 9.59 -1.97 -3.05
C ILE A 105 9.16 -2.65 -4.36
N VAL A 106 9.87 -2.44 -5.48
CA VAL A 106 9.55 -3.09 -6.76
C VAL A 106 9.60 -4.62 -6.66
N GLN A 107 10.60 -5.17 -5.96
CA GLN A 107 10.71 -6.61 -5.72
C GLN A 107 9.51 -7.15 -4.92
N SER A 108 9.09 -6.44 -3.87
CA SER A 108 7.93 -6.83 -3.06
C SER A 108 6.62 -6.83 -3.87
N VAL A 109 6.44 -5.88 -4.79
CA VAL A 109 5.28 -5.85 -5.71
C VAL A 109 5.31 -7.05 -6.66
N ARG A 110 6.48 -7.43 -7.18
CA ARG A 110 6.62 -8.63 -8.03
C ARG A 110 6.28 -9.91 -7.26
N GLN A 111 6.67 -10.01 -6.00
CA GLN A 111 6.32 -11.14 -5.13
C GLN A 111 4.82 -11.21 -4.87
N LEU A 112 4.17 -10.07 -4.60
CA LEU A 112 2.71 -10.01 -4.52
C LEU A 112 2.05 -10.51 -5.80
N GLN A 113 2.49 -10.01 -6.96
CA GLN A 113 1.93 -10.40 -8.25
C GLN A 113 2.05 -11.91 -8.52
N GLN A 114 3.17 -12.53 -8.11
CA GLN A 114 3.36 -13.97 -8.25
C GLN A 114 2.37 -14.76 -7.38
N LYS A 115 2.17 -14.33 -6.13
CA LYS A 115 1.19 -14.95 -5.22
C LYS A 115 -0.24 -14.86 -5.73
N LEU A 116 -0.60 -13.77 -6.41
CA LEU A 116 -1.96 -13.57 -6.92
C LEU A 116 -2.25 -14.41 -8.18
N LYS A 117 -1.22 -15.01 -8.80
CA LYS A 117 -1.35 -15.91 -9.95
C LYS A 117 -1.42 -17.39 -9.58
N THR A 118 -1.03 -17.73 -8.34
CA THR A 118 -1.10 -19.09 -7.76
C THR A 118 -2.40 -19.29 -7.02
#